data_AF-A0A844P503-F1
#
_entry.id   AF-A0A844P503-F1
#
_cell.length_a   1.000
_cell.length_b   1.000
_cell.length_c   1.000
_cell.angle_alpha   90.00
_cell.angle_beta   90.00
_cell.angle_gamma   90.00
#
_symmetry.space_group_name_H-M   'P 1'
#
loop_
_entity.id
_entity.type
_entity.pdbx_description
1 polymer ?
#
loop_
_entity_poly.entity_id
_entity_poly.type
_entity_poly.pdbx_seq_one_letter_code
_entity_poly.pdbx_strand_id
1 'polypeptide(L)'
;MESIELMLEADWTSVGQKVSLEVNGIFSEGPVELLTNAKFESSDEAIATVDTSTAKVVVVPKALGKVTITATVDGVPPATAIIVKQFPCADGTFNCLPVITGSNGKLFTPTPEKSFVEAVGFTHSAYYKEDGSSGLIEFNAAWMNWDKVNQWCTKLNEIGHTGRTNWRMPTQYELFSLYHQHPKPNTVFDVFGWPVHHLYWSATTSGSSFYKIVGLNDSSGSANPSLEYYASCVSE
;
A
#
# COMPACT_ATOMS: atom_id res chain seq x y z
N MET A 1 -8.91 -7.05 -36.76
CA MET A 1 -8.73 -6.75 -35.33
C MET A 1 -9.91 -5.92 -34.89
N GLU A 2 -10.69 -6.43 -33.94
CA GLU A 2 -11.89 -5.78 -33.41
C GLU A 2 -11.58 -4.93 -32.18
N SER A 3 -10.68 -5.42 -31.33
CA SER A 3 -10.23 -4.75 -30.12
C SER A 3 -8.78 -5.12 -29.79
N ILE A 4 -8.21 -4.41 -28.82
CA ILE A 4 -6.96 -4.79 -28.17
C ILE A 4 -7.24 -5.04 -26.69
N GLU A 5 -6.51 -5.98 -26.12
CA GLU A 5 -6.49 -6.25 -24.69
C GLU A 5 -5.09 -5.96 -24.15
N LEU A 6 -5.01 -5.14 -23.11
CA LEU A 6 -3.78 -4.87 -22.40
C LEU A 6 -3.68 -5.84 -21.23
N MET A 7 -2.72 -6.76 -21.30
CA MET A 7 -2.47 -7.74 -20.27
C MET A 7 -1.36 -7.23 -19.34
N LEU A 8 -1.74 -6.96 -18.10
CA LEU A 8 -0.82 -6.63 -17.02
C LEU A 8 -0.59 -7.88 -16.17
N GLU A 9 0.65 -8.11 -15.75
CA GLU A 9 0.96 -9.17 -14.78
C GLU A 9 0.34 -8.89 -13.39
N ALA A 10 -0.01 -7.62 -13.11
CA ALA A 10 -0.71 -7.20 -11.90
C ALA A 10 -1.46 -5.86 -12.09
N ASP A 11 -2.59 -5.69 -11.39
CA ASP A 11 -3.39 -4.44 -11.38
C ASP A 11 -2.72 -3.30 -10.60
N TRP A 12 -1.65 -3.60 -9.87
CA TRP A 12 -0.86 -2.65 -9.08
C TRP A 12 0.61 -3.08 -9.00
N THR A 13 1.47 -2.14 -8.60
CA THR A 13 2.91 -2.37 -8.42
C THR A 13 3.48 -1.40 -7.38
N SER A 14 4.76 -1.50 -7.08
CA SER A 14 5.47 -0.66 -6.13
C SER A 14 6.51 0.22 -6.79
N VAL A 15 6.87 1.31 -6.11
CA VAL A 15 7.98 2.17 -6.56
C VAL A 15 9.25 1.32 -6.74
N GLY A 16 9.81 1.33 -7.94
CA GLY A 16 10.99 0.53 -8.30
C GLY A 16 10.71 -0.91 -8.77
N GLN A 17 9.51 -1.45 -8.56
CA GLN A 17 9.14 -2.78 -9.07
C GLN A 17 8.62 -2.69 -10.51
N LYS A 18 9.42 -3.19 -11.45
CA LYS A 18 9.06 -3.23 -12.87
C LYS A 18 7.93 -4.24 -13.13
N VAL A 19 6.97 -3.89 -13.97
CA VAL A 19 5.86 -4.77 -14.40
C VAL A 19 5.92 -4.97 -15.90
N SER A 20 5.86 -6.22 -16.36
CA SER A 20 5.75 -6.50 -17.79
C SER A 20 4.32 -6.24 -18.26
N LEU A 21 4.18 -5.71 -19.46
CA LEU A 21 2.89 -5.53 -20.12
C LEU A 21 2.94 -6.14 -21.52
N GLU A 22 1.83 -6.75 -21.92
CA GLU A 22 1.64 -7.34 -23.24
C GLU A 22 0.36 -6.79 -23.86
N VAL A 23 0.35 -6.57 -25.17
CA VAL A 23 -0.84 -6.08 -25.90
C VAL A 23 -1.27 -7.16 -26.86
N ASN A 24 -2.49 -7.64 -26.69
CA ASN A 24 -3.06 -8.70 -27.51
C ASN A 24 -4.12 -8.13 -28.45
N GLY A 25 -4.01 -8.44 -29.74
CA GLY A 25 -5.02 -8.15 -30.73
C GLY A 25 -6.11 -9.22 -30.71
N ILE A 26 -7.35 -8.78 -30.61
CA ILE A 26 -8.53 -9.65 -30.63
C ILE A 26 -9.17 -9.57 -32.02
N PHE A 27 -9.46 -10.72 -32.62
CA PHE A 27 -10.01 -10.85 -33.97
C PHE A 27 -11.33 -11.63 -33.93
N SER A 28 -12.32 -11.21 -34.71
CA SER A 28 -13.67 -11.79 -34.74
C SER A 28 -13.69 -13.30 -34.98
N GLU A 29 -12.80 -13.78 -35.85
CA GLU A 29 -12.78 -15.15 -36.39
C GLU A 29 -11.35 -15.70 -36.44
N GLY A 30 -10.48 -15.29 -35.50
CA GLY A 30 -9.06 -15.64 -35.50
C GLY A 30 -8.47 -15.82 -34.11
N PRO A 31 -7.24 -16.37 -34.01
CA PRO A 31 -6.54 -16.48 -32.74
C PRO A 31 -6.19 -15.08 -32.17
N VAL A 32 -5.99 -15.02 -30.86
CA VAL A 32 -5.40 -13.85 -30.20
C VAL A 32 -3.93 -13.75 -30.61
N GLU A 33 -3.47 -12.55 -30.99
CA GLU A 33 -2.09 -12.33 -31.44
C GLU A 33 -1.39 -11.25 -30.61
N LEU A 34 -0.12 -11.48 -30.24
CA LEU A 34 0.70 -10.48 -29.55
C LEU A 34 1.08 -9.35 -30.52
N LEU A 35 0.77 -8.11 -30.15
CA LEU A 35 1.07 -6.92 -30.93
C LEU A 35 2.38 -6.27 -30.46
N THR A 36 3.23 -5.92 -31.41
CA THR A 36 4.54 -5.27 -31.16
C THR A 36 4.59 -3.81 -31.63
N ASN A 37 3.56 -3.35 -32.33
CA ASN A 37 3.47 -2.00 -32.91
C ASN A 37 2.60 -1.03 -32.08
N ALA A 38 2.18 -1.42 -30.88
CA ALA A 38 1.43 -0.56 -29.98
C ALA A 38 2.29 0.62 -29.51
N LYS A 39 1.67 1.80 -29.44
CA LYS A 39 2.25 2.99 -28.79
C LYS A 39 1.79 3.06 -27.34
N PHE A 40 2.66 3.52 -26.46
CA PHE A 40 2.37 3.60 -25.03
C PHE A 40 2.55 5.03 -24.53
N GLU A 41 1.61 5.47 -23.71
CA GLU A 41 1.67 6.75 -23.02
C GLU A 41 1.35 6.56 -21.54
N SER A 42 2.05 7.31 -20.70
CA SER A 42 1.72 7.44 -19.28
C SER A 42 0.98 8.74 -19.07
N SER A 43 -0.12 8.70 -18.32
CA SER A 43 -0.83 9.92 -17.91
C SER A 43 -0.01 10.82 -16.99
N ASP A 44 1.01 10.26 -16.31
CA ASP A 44 1.91 10.98 -15.42
C ASP A 44 3.29 10.29 -15.35
N GLU A 45 4.25 10.81 -16.11
CA GLU A 45 5.62 10.28 -16.16
C GLU A 45 6.44 10.52 -14.88
N ALA A 46 5.94 11.34 -13.95
CA ALA A 46 6.53 11.46 -12.62
C ALA A 46 6.14 10.27 -11.73
N ILE A 47 4.98 9.66 -11.96
CA ILE A 47 4.50 8.47 -11.24
C ILE A 47 5.03 7.19 -11.88
N ALA A 48 4.90 7.01 -13.20
CA ALA A 48 5.46 5.86 -13.90
C ALA A 48 5.75 6.17 -15.38
N THR A 49 6.80 5.54 -15.92
CA THR A 49 7.11 5.58 -17.36
C THR A 49 6.97 4.21 -18.00
N VAL A 50 6.88 4.17 -19.33
CA VAL A 50 6.89 2.93 -20.10
C VAL A 50 8.23 2.81 -20.83
N ASP A 51 8.93 1.71 -20.61
CA ASP A 51 10.15 1.32 -21.31
C ASP A 51 9.79 0.34 -22.42
N THR A 52 9.94 0.79 -23.66
CA THR A 52 9.70 0.01 -24.88
C THR A 52 11.00 -0.48 -25.53
N SER A 53 12.15 -0.24 -24.90
CA SER A 53 13.46 -0.63 -25.44
C SER A 53 13.82 -2.11 -25.19
N THR A 54 13.08 -2.76 -24.31
CA THR A 54 13.25 -4.17 -23.93
C THR A 54 12.39 -5.12 -24.77
N ALA A 55 12.71 -6.41 -24.75
CA ALA A 55 11.98 -7.43 -25.53
C ALA A 55 10.50 -7.58 -25.11
N LYS A 56 10.21 -7.34 -23.82
CA LYS A 56 8.85 -7.11 -23.31
C LYS A 56 8.72 -5.62 -23.00
N VAL A 57 7.54 -5.04 -23.21
CA VAL A 57 7.30 -3.66 -22.77
C VAL A 57 7.17 -3.66 -21.25
N VAL A 58 7.80 -2.69 -20.59
CA VAL A 58 7.90 -2.67 -19.13
C VAL A 58 7.41 -1.33 -18.58
N VAL A 59 6.54 -1.36 -17.58
CA VAL A 59 6.22 -0.18 -16.78
C VAL A 59 7.24 -0.03 -15.68
N VAL A 60 7.76 1.19 -15.53
CA VAL A 60 8.77 1.59 -14.55
C VAL A 60 8.15 2.59 -13.58
N PRO A 61 7.70 2.14 -12.39
CA PRO A 61 7.13 3.01 -11.37
C PRO A 61 8.23 3.84 -10.68
N LYS A 62 8.00 5.15 -10.58
CA LYS A 62 8.92 6.15 -10.02
C LYS A 62 8.42 6.78 -8.72
N ALA A 63 7.11 6.97 -8.58
CA ALA A 63 6.50 7.56 -7.40
C ALA A 63 5.14 6.93 -7.10
N LEU A 64 4.63 7.18 -5.89
CA LEU A 64 3.32 6.69 -5.45
C LEU A 64 2.21 7.45 -6.15
N GLY A 65 1.13 6.74 -6.48
CA GLY A 65 -0.06 7.35 -7.04
C GLY A 65 -0.74 6.47 -8.07
N LYS A 66 -1.86 6.99 -8.58
CA LYS A 66 -2.60 6.34 -9.66
C LYS A 66 -2.11 6.89 -10.99
N VAL A 67 -1.72 6.00 -11.90
CA VAL A 67 -1.31 6.35 -13.26
C VAL A 67 -2.09 5.53 -14.26
N THR A 68 -2.43 6.13 -15.38
CA THR A 68 -3.03 5.42 -16.49
C THR A 68 -1.97 5.18 -17.53
N ILE A 69 -1.62 3.91 -17.76
CA ILE A 69 -0.85 3.49 -18.93
C ILE A 69 -1.83 3.18 -20.05
N THR A 70 -1.69 3.90 -21.15
CA THR A 70 -2.55 3.78 -22.32
C THR A 70 -1.77 3.10 -23.43
N ALA A 71 -2.27 1.96 -23.92
CA ALA A 71 -1.81 1.38 -25.18
C ALA A 71 -2.73 1.84 -26.33
N THR A 72 -2.12 2.31 -27.42
CA THR A 72 -2.85 2.75 -28.62
C THR A 72 -2.37 1.97 -29.83
N VAL A 73 -3.33 1.43 -30.58
CA VAL A 73 -3.14 0.86 -31.92
C VAL A 73 -4.12 1.55 -32.85
N ASP A 74 -3.66 1.94 -34.04
CA ASP A 74 -4.46 2.75 -34.97
C ASP A 74 -5.82 2.10 -35.26
N GLY A 75 -6.89 2.87 -35.05
CA GLY A 75 -8.26 2.42 -35.32
C GLY A 75 -8.93 1.58 -34.22
N VAL A 76 -8.31 1.43 -33.04
CA VAL A 76 -8.86 0.63 -31.92
C VAL A 76 -8.96 1.46 -30.63
N PRO A 77 -10.02 1.31 -29.81
CA PRO A 77 -10.13 1.97 -28.51
C PRO A 77 -9.01 1.60 -27.52
N PRO A 78 -8.53 2.55 -26.69
CA PRO A 78 -7.46 2.30 -25.72
C PRO A 78 -7.90 1.51 -24.48
N ALA A 79 -6.96 0.82 -23.82
CA ALA A 79 -7.14 0.10 -22.55
C ALA A 79 -6.24 0.69 -21.44
N THR A 80 -6.68 0.66 -20.17
CA THR A 80 -6.05 1.44 -19.08
C THR A 80 -6.19 0.86 -17.66
N ALA A 81 -5.08 0.85 -16.90
CA ALA A 81 -4.88 1.42 -15.55
C ALA A 81 -3.75 0.70 -14.77
N ILE A 82 -2.86 1.42 -14.09
CA ILE A 82 -1.89 0.85 -13.12
C ILE A 82 -1.88 1.68 -11.84
N ILE A 83 -1.89 1.03 -10.68
CA ILE A 83 -1.77 1.72 -9.38
C ILE A 83 -0.38 1.47 -8.80
N VAL A 84 0.36 2.54 -8.47
CA VAL A 84 1.66 2.42 -7.77
C VAL A 84 1.45 2.64 -6.27
N LYS A 85 1.63 1.57 -5.49
CA LYS A 85 1.46 1.50 -4.02
C LYS A 85 2.81 1.44 -3.29
N GLN A 86 2.82 1.60 -1.96
CA GLN A 86 4.04 1.48 -1.15
C GLN A 86 4.40 0.04 -0.81
N PHE A 87 3.41 -0.84 -0.81
CA PHE A 87 3.56 -2.27 -0.65
C PHE A 87 3.17 -2.99 -1.93
N PRO A 88 3.84 -4.11 -2.26
CA PRO A 88 5.02 -4.71 -1.63
C PRO A 88 6.26 -3.80 -1.70
N CYS A 89 7.34 -4.19 -1.06
CA CYS A 89 8.61 -3.50 -1.10
C CYS A 89 9.22 -3.57 -2.52
N ALA A 90 10.26 -2.78 -2.79
CA ALA A 90 10.89 -2.72 -4.11
C ALA A 90 11.46 -4.07 -4.60
N ASP A 91 11.73 -5.01 -3.68
CA ASP A 91 12.17 -6.36 -3.98
C ASP A 91 11.00 -7.34 -4.26
N GLY A 92 9.76 -6.85 -4.25
CA GLY A 92 8.55 -7.63 -4.45
C GLY A 92 8.09 -8.41 -3.20
N THR A 93 8.77 -8.27 -2.05
CA THR A 93 8.38 -8.90 -0.78
C THR A 93 7.62 -7.93 0.12
N PHE A 94 7.17 -8.36 1.31
CA PHE A 94 6.63 -7.45 2.33
C PHE A 94 7.62 -7.13 3.46
N ASN A 95 8.92 -7.42 3.25
CA ASN A 95 9.95 -7.24 4.27
C ASN A 95 10.46 -5.78 4.38
N CYS A 96 9.53 -4.85 4.54
CA CYS A 96 9.79 -3.44 4.79
C CYS A 96 8.64 -2.81 5.57
N LEU A 97 8.86 -1.60 6.07
CA LEU A 97 7.83 -0.79 6.70
C LEU A 97 7.87 0.61 6.07
N PRO A 98 7.13 0.85 4.98
CA PRO A 98 7.09 2.16 4.34
C PRO A 98 6.36 3.15 5.23
N VAL A 99 6.66 4.44 5.06
CA VAL A 99 6.06 5.52 5.83
C VAL A 99 5.25 6.44 4.93
N ILE A 100 4.16 7.00 5.45
CA ILE A 100 3.44 8.10 4.78
C ILE A 100 3.60 9.39 5.58
N THR A 101 3.68 10.50 4.85
CA THR A 101 3.74 11.83 5.45
C THR A 101 2.31 12.30 5.70
N GLY A 102 1.98 12.53 6.97
CA GLY A 102 0.72 13.12 7.40
C GLY A 102 0.87 14.61 7.71
N SER A 103 -0.04 15.13 8.55
CA SER A 103 -0.09 16.56 8.88
C SER A 103 1.19 17.04 9.54
N ASN A 104 1.61 18.27 9.21
CA ASN A 104 2.78 18.93 9.80
C ASN A 104 4.10 18.18 9.58
N GLY A 105 4.21 17.36 8.52
CA GLY A 105 5.43 16.63 8.19
C GLY A 105 5.69 15.40 9.04
N LYS A 106 4.74 14.99 9.88
CA LYS A 106 4.86 13.76 10.68
C LYS A 106 4.85 12.54 9.77
N LEU A 107 5.67 11.55 10.10
CA LEU A 107 5.69 10.26 9.40
C LEU A 107 4.88 9.24 10.19
N PHE A 108 4.13 8.42 9.47
CA PHE A 108 3.31 7.34 10.04
C PHE A 108 3.70 6.00 9.42
N THR A 109 3.61 4.92 10.18
CA THR A 109 3.80 3.54 9.70
C THR A 109 2.47 2.78 9.58
N PRO A 110 2.34 1.84 8.63
CA PRO A 110 1.26 0.88 8.63
C PRO A 110 1.45 -0.13 9.77
N THR A 111 0.49 -1.04 9.90
CA THR A 111 0.75 -2.26 10.67
C THR A 111 1.83 -3.08 9.95
N PRO A 112 2.84 -3.60 10.68
CA PRO A 112 3.96 -4.28 10.02
C PRO A 112 3.54 -5.66 9.52
N GLU A 113 4.16 -6.11 8.43
CA GLU A 113 3.97 -7.46 7.90
C GLU A 113 4.88 -8.47 8.63
N LYS A 114 4.45 -9.74 8.68
CA LYS A 114 5.15 -10.85 9.33
C LYS A 114 6.65 -10.91 9.02
N SER A 115 7.05 -10.84 7.76
CA SER A 115 8.45 -10.94 7.35
C SER A 115 9.29 -9.81 7.92
N PHE A 116 8.77 -8.58 7.96
CA PHE A 116 9.45 -7.45 8.59
C PHE A 116 9.53 -7.59 10.12
N VAL A 117 8.43 -8.01 10.76
CA VAL A 117 8.39 -8.27 12.22
C VAL A 117 9.42 -9.32 12.63
N GLU A 118 9.51 -10.42 11.88
CA GLU A 118 10.48 -11.49 12.10
C GLU A 118 11.92 -11.03 11.84
N ALA A 119 12.14 -10.27 10.77
CA ALA A 119 13.46 -9.74 10.42
C ALA A 119 14.06 -8.82 11.49
N VAL A 120 13.23 -8.03 12.17
CA VAL A 120 13.68 -7.15 13.27
C VAL A 120 13.66 -7.86 14.64
N GLY A 121 13.23 -9.12 14.71
CA GLY A 121 13.18 -9.92 15.93
C GLY A 121 12.16 -9.42 16.95
N PHE A 122 10.99 -8.97 16.50
CA PHE A 122 9.94 -8.47 17.38
C PHE A 122 8.85 -9.52 17.67
N THR A 123 8.32 -9.53 18.90
CA THR A 123 7.24 -10.43 19.31
C THR A 123 5.89 -9.71 19.32
N HIS A 124 5.04 -10.07 18.37
CA HIS A 124 3.65 -9.59 18.19
C HIS A 124 2.64 -10.42 19.02
N SER A 125 1.34 -10.14 18.91
CA SER A 125 0.28 -10.92 19.58
C SER A 125 -0.27 -12.04 18.69
N ALA A 126 -0.67 -11.70 17.47
CA ALA A 126 -1.12 -12.65 16.46
C ALA A 126 -0.85 -12.12 15.05
N TYR A 127 -1.25 -12.89 14.04
CA TYR A 127 -1.17 -12.52 12.64
C TYR A 127 -2.54 -12.65 11.98
N TYR A 128 -2.89 -11.71 11.12
CA TYR A 128 -4.10 -11.73 10.31
C TYR A 128 -3.72 -11.68 8.83
N LYS A 129 -4.19 -12.66 8.05
CA LYS A 129 -3.94 -12.72 6.61
C LYS A 129 -5.03 -11.94 5.87
N GLU A 130 -4.62 -10.88 5.19
CA GLU A 130 -5.49 -10.05 4.34
C GLU A 130 -6.02 -10.83 3.13
N ASP A 131 -7.23 -10.47 2.68
CA ASP A 131 -7.99 -11.19 1.66
C ASP A 131 -8.14 -10.45 0.32
N GLY A 132 -7.58 -9.23 0.22
CA GLY A 132 -7.71 -8.38 -0.96
C GLY A 132 -8.82 -7.32 -0.88
N SER A 133 -9.74 -7.42 0.09
CA SER A 133 -10.89 -6.50 0.17
C SER A 133 -10.52 -5.11 0.67
N SER A 134 -9.61 -5.04 1.65
CA SER A 134 -9.15 -3.80 2.30
C SER A 134 -7.70 -3.91 2.79
N GLY A 135 -6.95 -4.82 2.19
CA GLY A 135 -5.53 -5.09 2.40
C GLY A 135 -5.00 -5.92 1.24
N LEU A 136 -3.68 -6.00 1.07
CA LEU A 136 -3.11 -6.74 -0.07
C LEU A 136 -3.20 -8.24 0.18
N ILE A 137 -3.59 -9.02 -0.84
CA ILE A 137 -3.60 -10.50 -0.76
C ILE A 137 -2.20 -10.98 -0.36
N GLU A 138 -2.13 -12.01 0.49
CA GLU A 138 -0.90 -12.55 1.11
C GLU A 138 -0.22 -11.64 2.15
N PHE A 139 -0.64 -10.39 2.33
CA PHE A 139 -0.11 -9.55 3.41
C PHE A 139 -0.53 -10.13 4.76
N ASN A 140 0.45 -10.54 5.56
CA ASN A 140 0.20 -11.10 6.88
C ASN A 140 0.43 -10.05 7.96
N ALA A 141 -0.63 -9.30 8.27
CA ALA A 141 -0.61 -8.16 9.17
C ALA A 141 -0.37 -8.59 10.61
N ALA A 142 0.62 -7.98 11.26
CA ALA A 142 0.82 -8.15 12.69
C ALA A 142 -0.36 -7.54 13.46
N TRP A 143 -0.95 -8.37 14.31
CA TRP A 143 -1.96 -7.98 15.29
C TRP A 143 -1.29 -7.84 16.64
N MET A 144 -1.59 -6.73 17.31
CA MET A 144 -0.94 -6.37 18.55
C MET A 144 -1.99 -5.85 19.53
N ASN A 145 -1.82 -6.24 20.80
CA ASN A 145 -2.51 -5.56 21.88
C ASN A 145 -1.88 -4.18 22.15
N TRP A 146 -2.52 -3.37 22.99
CA TRP A 146 -2.11 -1.97 23.15
C TRP A 146 -0.67 -1.81 23.66
N ASP A 147 -0.26 -2.64 24.63
CA ASP A 147 1.11 -2.64 25.16
C ASP A 147 2.14 -3.06 24.10
N LYS A 148 1.78 -4.03 23.25
CA LYS A 148 2.64 -4.50 22.15
C LYS A 148 2.84 -3.44 21.09
N VAL A 149 1.85 -2.60 20.80
CA VAL A 149 2.04 -1.47 19.88
C VAL A 149 3.02 -0.44 20.46
N ASN A 150 2.98 -0.17 21.78
CA ASN A 150 3.99 0.69 22.41
C ASN A 150 5.40 0.07 22.34
N GLN A 151 5.53 -1.24 22.60
CA GLN A 151 6.81 -1.95 22.43
C GLN A 151 7.28 -1.91 20.98
N TRP A 152 6.36 -1.98 20.01
CA TRP A 152 6.68 -1.88 18.59
C TRP A 152 7.26 -0.51 18.24
N CYS A 153 6.63 0.58 18.69
CA CYS A 153 7.18 1.91 18.44
C CYS A 153 8.54 2.12 19.13
N THR A 154 8.75 1.56 20.32
CA THR A 154 10.08 1.52 20.96
C THR A 154 11.08 0.74 20.10
N LYS A 155 10.70 -0.41 19.54
CA LYS A 155 11.55 -1.19 18.65
C LYS A 155 11.97 -0.40 17.40
N LEU A 156 11.06 0.38 16.82
CA LEU A 156 11.38 1.27 15.70
C LEU A 156 12.43 2.33 16.07
N ASN A 157 12.41 2.81 17.32
CA ASN A 157 13.43 3.73 17.82
C ASN A 157 14.80 3.06 17.96
N GLU A 158 14.84 1.85 18.50
CA GLU A 158 16.07 1.08 18.70
C GLU A 158 16.79 0.80 17.38
N ILE A 159 16.03 0.46 16.33
CA ILE A 159 16.60 0.16 15.01
C ILE A 159 16.84 1.42 14.16
N GLY A 160 16.50 2.61 14.68
CA GLY A 160 16.61 3.86 13.94
C GLY A 160 15.80 3.85 12.63
N HIS A 161 14.56 3.34 12.68
CA HIS A 161 13.74 3.16 11.47
C HIS A 161 13.59 4.49 10.72
N THR A 162 13.91 4.46 9.42
CA THR A 162 14.03 5.64 8.51
C THR A 162 14.92 6.77 9.04
N GLY A 163 15.90 6.44 9.87
CA GLY A 163 16.82 7.40 10.49
C GLY A 163 16.23 8.15 11.68
N ARG A 164 15.11 7.69 12.25
CA ARG A 164 14.39 8.35 13.35
C ARG A 164 14.34 7.50 14.61
N THR A 165 14.33 8.16 15.77
CA THR A 165 14.37 7.53 17.10
C THR A 165 13.33 8.08 18.08
N ASN A 166 12.28 8.71 17.57
CA ASN A 166 11.18 9.33 18.33
C ASN A 166 9.78 8.80 17.93
N TRP A 167 9.73 7.59 17.37
CA TRP A 167 8.51 6.83 17.11
C TRP A 167 7.72 6.60 18.40
N ARG A 168 6.43 6.91 18.34
CA ARG A 168 5.46 6.64 19.41
C ARG A 168 4.14 6.21 18.81
N MET A 169 3.26 5.62 19.61
CA MET A 169 1.89 5.38 19.18
C MET A 169 1.19 6.73 18.89
N PRO A 170 0.46 6.86 17.77
CA PRO A 170 -0.27 8.07 17.43
C PRO A 170 -1.49 8.26 18.34
N THR A 171 -1.90 9.51 18.51
CA THR A 171 -3.21 9.86 19.09
C THR A 171 -4.34 9.59 18.10
N GLN A 172 -5.59 9.52 18.57
CA GLN A 172 -6.74 9.36 17.69
C GLN A 172 -6.84 10.46 16.63
N TYR A 173 -6.49 11.70 17.00
CA TYR A 173 -6.55 12.86 16.11
C TYR A 173 -5.47 12.83 15.03
N GLU A 174 -4.30 12.30 15.34
CA GLU A 174 -3.23 12.10 14.37
C GLU A 174 -3.65 11.05 13.32
N LEU A 175 -4.25 9.94 13.75
CA LEU A 175 -4.80 8.93 12.83
C LEU A 175 -5.96 9.47 11.98
N PHE A 176 -6.88 10.25 12.56
CA PHE A 176 -7.93 10.91 11.78
C PHE A 176 -7.37 11.91 10.77
N SER A 177 -6.30 12.63 11.12
CA SER A 177 -5.67 13.57 10.20
C SER A 177 -5.15 12.88 8.94
N LEU A 178 -4.71 11.63 9.08
CA LEU A 178 -4.25 10.78 7.98
C LEU A 178 -5.39 10.43 7.03
N TYR A 179 -6.56 10.10 7.56
CA TYR A 179 -7.77 9.94 6.74
C TYR A 179 -8.23 11.25 6.10
N HIS A 180 -8.26 12.37 6.83
CA HIS A 180 -8.77 13.65 6.30
C HIS A 180 -7.93 14.21 5.15
N GLN A 181 -6.63 13.90 5.09
CA GLN A 181 -5.79 14.20 3.92
C GLN A 181 -6.13 13.33 2.70
N HIS A 182 -6.83 12.22 2.93
CA HIS A 182 -7.14 11.17 1.99
C HIS A 182 -8.64 10.80 2.07
N PRO A 183 -9.57 11.75 1.86
CA PRO A 183 -10.96 11.66 2.34
C PRO A 183 -11.86 10.71 1.55
N LYS A 184 -11.37 10.01 0.53
CA LYS A 184 -12.18 8.97 -0.12
C LYS A 184 -12.08 7.68 0.71
N PRO A 185 -13.17 6.91 0.87
CA PRO A 185 -13.11 5.60 1.49
C PRO A 185 -11.98 4.77 0.88
N ASN A 186 -11.26 4.03 1.72
CA ASN A 186 -10.13 3.17 1.31
C ASN A 186 -8.94 3.88 0.67
N THR A 187 -8.87 5.21 0.59
CA THR A 187 -7.72 5.90 -0.04
C THR A 187 -6.38 5.47 0.56
N VAL A 188 -6.32 5.22 1.87
CA VAL A 188 -5.10 4.78 2.54
C VAL A 188 -4.63 3.41 2.01
N PHE A 189 -5.56 2.51 1.69
CA PHE A 189 -5.28 1.24 1.02
C PHE A 189 -5.08 1.39 -0.50
N ASP A 190 -5.94 2.16 -1.16
CA ASP A 190 -5.96 2.30 -2.61
C ASP A 190 -4.71 3.02 -3.13
N VAL A 191 -4.19 3.99 -2.38
CA VAL A 191 -3.02 4.78 -2.76
C VAL A 191 -1.74 4.22 -2.16
N PHE A 192 -1.75 3.86 -0.87
CA PHE A 192 -0.52 3.46 -0.18
C PHE A 192 -0.40 1.95 0.05
N GLY A 193 -1.47 1.18 -0.14
CA GLY A 193 -1.45 -0.27 0.14
C GLY A 193 -1.47 -0.62 1.62
N TRP A 194 -1.76 0.35 2.49
CA TRP A 194 -1.92 0.11 3.92
C TRP A 194 -3.20 -0.70 4.19
N PRO A 195 -3.16 -1.74 5.02
CA PRO A 195 -4.36 -2.49 5.37
C PRO A 195 -5.31 -1.62 6.21
N VAL A 196 -6.59 -1.60 5.85
CA VAL A 196 -7.65 -0.83 6.53
C VAL A 196 -8.83 -1.71 6.95
N HIS A 197 -8.70 -3.04 6.85
CA HIS A 197 -9.76 -3.97 7.24
C HIS A 197 -10.11 -3.86 8.74
N HIS A 198 -9.10 -3.66 9.59
CA HIS A 198 -9.27 -3.53 11.04
C HIS A 198 -8.88 -2.13 11.53
N LEU A 199 -9.38 -1.78 12.73
CA LEU A 199 -9.07 -0.51 13.37
C LEU A 199 -7.63 -0.52 13.90
N TYR A 200 -7.05 0.67 13.99
CA TYR A 200 -5.71 0.93 14.52
C TYR A 200 -5.77 1.37 15.98
N TRP A 201 -4.86 0.88 16.80
CA TRP A 201 -4.66 1.38 18.16
C TRP A 201 -4.21 2.84 18.17
N SER A 202 -4.66 3.58 19.18
CA SER A 202 -4.17 4.92 19.47
C SER A 202 -3.81 5.10 20.94
N ALA A 203 -2.96 6.09 21.23
CA ALA A 203 -2.54 6.43 22.58
C ALA A 203 -3.65 7.16 23.38
N THR A 204 -4.79 7.43 22.76
CA THR A 204 -5.89 8.19 23.39
C THR A 204 -6.71 7.28 24.31
N THR A 205 -6.79 7.62 25.59
CA THR A 205 -7.60 6.90 26.58
C THR A 205 -9.10 7.15 26.38
N SER A 206 -9.93 6.16 26.68
CA SER A 206 -11.39 6.26 26.70
C SER A 206 -11.93 5.74 28.03
N GLY A 207 -11.96 6.60 29.06
CA GLY A 207 -12.25 6.17 30.42
C GLY A 207 -11.04 5.49 31.09
N SER A 208 -11.27 4.78 32.19
CA SER A 208 -10.20 4.27 33.07
C SER A 208 -9.46 3.03 32.56
N SER A 209 -10.05 2.27 31.64
CA SER A 209 -9.59 0.92 31.30
C SER A 209 -9.67 0.59 29.81
N PHE A 210 -9.99 1.57 28.97
CA PHE A 210 -10.13 1.39 27.52
C PHE A 210 -9.32 2.44 26.78
N TYR A 211 -8.91 2.08 25.57
CA TYR A 211 -8.20 2.97 24.65
C TYR A 211 -8.98 3.10 23.35
N LYS A 212 -8.77 4.22 22.66
CA LYS A 212 -9.41 4.53 21.40
C LYS A 212 -8.77 3.71 20.28
N ILE A 213 -9.63 3.13 19.46
CA ILE A 213 -9.28 2.50 18.19
C ILE A 213 -9.87 3.31 17.05
N VAL A 214 -9.14 3.46 15.95
CA VAL A 214 -9.51 4.34 14.84
C VAL A 214 -9.51 3.57 13.53
N GLY A 215 -10.61 3.63 12.80
CA GLY A 215 -10.65 3.20 11.41
C GLY A 215 -10.17 4.34 10.52
N LEU A 216 -9.36 4.03 9.50
CA LEU A 216 -8.87 5.01 8.53
C LEU A 216 -9.94 5.34 7.47
N ASN A 217 -11.16 5.53 7.95
CA ASN A 217 -12.41 5.85 7.24
C ASN A 217 -13.31 6.76 8.08
N ASP A 218 -12.70 7.55 8.98
CA ASP A 218 -13.35 8.42 9.99
C ASP A 218 -14.14 7.71 11.10
N SER A 219 -14.09 6.38 11.18
CA SER A 219 -14.73 5.65 12.28
C SER A 219 -13.82 5.57 13.51
N SER A 220 -14.42 5.50 14.70
CA SER A 220 -13.68 5.18 15.92
C SER A 220 -14.52 4.39 16.92
N GLY A 221 -13.81 3.71 17.81
CA GLY A 221 -14.39 2.93 18.88
C GLY A 221 -13.54 2.99 20.14
N SER A 222 -13.79 2.07 21.06
CA SER A 222 -12.97 1.91 22.26
C SER A 222 -12.88 0.43 22.59
N ALA A 223 -11.69 -0.03 22.99
CA ALA A 223 -11.42 -1.43 23.22
C ALA A 223 -10.58 -1.65 24.48
N ASN A 224 -10.73 -2.83 25.06
CA ASN A 224 -9.90 -3.27 26.17
C ASN A 224 -8.45 -3.44 25.65
N PRO A 225 -7.43 -2.95 26.36
CA PRO A 225 -6.04 -3.01 25.90
C PRO A 225 -5.50 -4.41 25.66
N SER A 226 -6.16 -5.47 26.16
CA SER A 226 -5.76 -6.86 25.92
C SER A 226 -6.17 -7.40 24.54
N LEU A 227 -7.08 -6.74 23.83
CA LEU A 227 -7.54 -7.15 22.50
C LEU A 227 -6.53 -6.77 21.42
N GLU A 228 -6.51 -7.53 20.32
CA GLU A 228 -5.61 -7.30 19.21
C GLU A 228 -6.22 -6.44 18.10
N TYR A 229 -5.46 -5.46 17.64
CA TYR A 229 -5.80 -4.57 16.53
C TYR A 229 -4.55 -4.22 15.72
N TYR A 230 -4.72 -3.41 14.67
CA TYR A 230 -3.60 -2.92 13.87
C TYR A 230 -2.76 -1.90 14.63
N ALA A 231 -1.46 -1.92 14.31
CA ALA A 231 -0.45 -1.06 14.90
C ALA A 231 -0.12 0.08 13.94
N SER A 232 0.12 1.28 14.47
CA SER A 232 0.77 2.36 13.74
C SER A 232 1.68 3.10 14.72
N CYS A 233 2.79 3.63 14.21
CA CYS A 233 3.67 4.53 14.94
C CYS A 233 3.77 5.85 14.17
N VAL A 234 3.88 6.94 14.91
CA VAL A 234 4.11 8.29 14.38
C VAL A 234 5.45 8.82 14.87
N SER A 235 6.12 9.57 14.02
CA SER A 235 7.36 10.28 14.33
C SER A 235 7.29 11.70 13.79
N GLU A 236 7.91 12.64 14.51
CA GLU A 236 8.00 14.07 14.18
C GLU A 236 9.36 14.40 13.58
#